data_AF-A0AA37UH14-F1
#
_entry.id   AF-A0AA37UH14-F1
#
_cell.length_a   1.000
_cell.length_b   1.000
_cell.length_c   1.000
_cell.angle_alpha   90.00
_cell.angle_beta   90.00
_cell.angle_gamma   90.00
#
_symmetry.space_group_name_H-M   'P 1'
#
loop_
_entity.id
_entity.type
_entity.pdbx_description
1 polymer ?
#
loop_
_entity_poly.entity_id
_entity_poly.type
_entity_poly.pdbx_seq_one_letter_code
_entity_poly.pdbx_strand_id
1 'polypeptide(L)'
;MLLGHTLDDQAETVLLGLARGSGSRSLAGMAPFAGDLVRPLLAVQRATTHAACVAEGLEPWHDPHNADAAYSRVRVRREVLPVLERELGPGIAAALARTAEQLREDETAFAGMIDEMIEDIVEPSEAGIAISVRALAANPAALRQRVIRHVLASEFGLSATRLQTLEVARLVTDWRGQGPIDLPGVRVRRDGLLVRLEAASAP
;
A
#
# COMPACT_ATOMS: atom_id res chain seq x y z
N MET A 1 -2.09 9.09 -19.59
CA MET A 1 -1.26 8.05 -20.24
C MET A 1 -1.95 6.70 -20.09
N LEU A 2 -2.04 5.91 -21.16
CA LEU A 2 -2.62 4.55 -21.14
C LEU A 2 -1.51 3.51 -20.99
N LEU A 3 -1.73 2.48 -20.18
CA LEU A 3 -0.79 1.39 -19.93
C LEU A 3 -1.44 0.03 -20.21
N GLY A 4 -0.71 -0.85 -20.90
CA GLY A 4 -1.16 -2.19 -21.30
C GLY A 4 -1.05 -3.25 -20.20
N HIS A 5 -1.25 -2.88 -18.93
CA HIS A 5 -1.20 -3.85 -17.83
C HIS A 5 -2.44 -4.76 -17.85
N THR A 6 -2.20 -6.05 -17.67
CA THR A 6 -3.18 -7.14 -17.71
C THR A 6 -3.47 -7.70 -16.30
N LEU A 7 -4.43 -8.61 -16.22
CA LEU A 7 -4.74 -9.38 -15.02
C LEU A 7 -3.53 -10.19 -14.52
N ASP A 8 -2.72 -10.73 -15.42
CA ASP A 8 -1.50 -11.44 -15.07
C ASP A 8 -0.48 -10.51 -14.41
N ASP A 9 -0.36 -9.27 -14.89
CA ASP A 9 0.52 -8.26 -14.27
C ASP A 9 0.03 -7.87 -12.86
N GLN A 10 -1.27 -7.94 -12.60
CA GLN A 10 -1.81 -7.82 -11.24
C GLN A 10 -1.34 -8.96 -10.35
N ALA A 11 -1.53 -10.20 -10.79
CA ALA A 11 -1.11 -11.38 -10.03
C ALA A 11 0.39 -11.33 -9.68
N GLU A 12 1.23 -10.94 -10.64
CA GLU A 12 2.66 -10.72 -10.43
C GLU A 12 2.94 -9.66 -9.35
N THR A 13 2.22 -8.53 -9.41
CA THR A 13 2.37 -7.44 -8.45
C THR A 13 2.00 -7.89 -7.03
N VAL A 14 0.90 -8.64 -6.89
CA VAL A 14 0.43 -9.16 -5.61
C VAL A 14 1.46 -10.11 -5.01
N LEU A 15 1.98 -11.06 -5.79
CA LEU A 15 2.98 -12.01 -5.31
C LEU A 15 4.28 -11.33 -4.89
N LEU A 16 4.75 -10.35 -5.67
CA LEU A 16 5.93 -9.57 -5.30
C LEU A 16 5.69 -8.72 -4.04
N GLY A 17 4.47 -8.20 -3.86
CA GLY A 17 4.07 -7.48 -2.65
C GLY A 17 4.02 -8.38 -1.42
N LEU A 18 3.51 -9.59 -1.58
CA LEU A 18 3.44 -10.62 -0.54
C LEU A 18 4.83 -11.02 -0.07
N ALA A 19 5.74 -11.31 -1.01
CA ALA A 19 7.12 -11.68 -0.69
C ALA A 19 7.87 -10.59 0.09
N ARG A 20 7.49 -9.32 -0.07
CA ARG A 20 8.08 -8.18 0.66
C ARG A 20 7.42 -7.90 2.02
N GLY A 21 6.36 -8.61 2.39
CA GLY A 21 5.66 -8.40 3.67
C GLY A 21 5.04 -7.00 3.81
N SER A 22 4.67 -6.37 2.69
CA SER A 22 4.33 -4.93 2.64
C SER A 22 2.89 -4.60 3.05
N GLY A 23 2.15 -5.54 3.65
CA GLY A 23 0.80 -5.35 4.18
C GLY A 23 -0.30 -5.22 3.11
N SER A 24 -1.53 -4.92 3.55
CA SER A 24 -2.74 -4.83 2.72
C SER A 24 -2.56 -3.87 1.54
N ARG A 25 -2.00 -2.68 1.77
CA ARG A 25 -1.78 -1.68 0.72
C ARG A 25 -0.93 -2.19 -0.44
N SER A 26 0.10 -3.00 -0.19
CA SER A 26 0.89 -3.58 -1.29
C SER A 26 0.20 -4.75 -1.97
N LEU A 27 -0.62 -5.49 -1.23
CA LEU A 27 -1.40 -6.61 -1.76
C LEU A 27 -2.61 -6.14 -2.56
N ALA A 28 -3.05 -4.89 -2.34
CA ALA A 28 -4.05 -4.21 -3.14
C ALA A 28 -3.61 -3.99 -4.61
N GLY A 29 -2.38 -4.35 -5.01
CA GLY A 29 -1.96 -4.37 -6.40
C GLY A 29 -2.04 -3.00 -7.10
N MET A 30 -2.25 -2.98 -8.41
CA MET A 30 -2.39 -1.73 -9.17
C MET A 30 -3.87 -1.29 -9.24
N ALA A 31 -4.13 0.01 -9.25
CA ALA A 31 -5.47 0.54 -9.51
C ALA A 31 -5.72 0.71 -11.03
N PRO A 32 -6.98 0.57 -11.50
CA PRO A 32 -7.35 0.89 -12.88
C PRO A 32 -7.02 2.35 -13.25
N PHE A 33 -7.15 3.25 -12.28
CA PHE A 33 -6.82 4.68 -12.38
C PHE A 33 -5.84 5.04 -11.27
N ALA A 34 -4.76 5.73 -11.60
CA ALA A 34 -3.79 6.24 -10.62
C ALA A 34 -3.19 7.55 -11.12
N GLY A 35 -3.71 8.68 -10.64
CA GLY A 35 -3.44 9.99 -11.23
C GLY A 35 -3.78 9.98 -12.72
N ASP A 36 -2.85 10.42 -13.57
CA ASP A 36 -3.03 10.44 -15.03
C ASP A 36 -2.80 9.07 -15.71
N LEU A 37 -2.54 8.01 -14.95
CA LEU A 37 -2.31 6.67 -15.47
C LEU A 37 -3.61 5.87 -15.51
N VAL A 38 -3.94 5.31 -16.68
CA VAL A 38 -5.10 4.44 -16.88
C VAL A 38 -4.67 3.07 -17.40
N ARG A 39 -5.21 2.00 -16.81
CA ARG A 39 -4.93 0.60 -17.15
C ARG A 39 -6.21 -0.09 -17.65
N PRO A 40 -6.62 0.11 -18.91
CA PRO A 40 -7.90 -0.41 -19.40
C PRO A 40 -7.96 -1.94 -19.47
N LEU A 41 -6.81 -2.61 -19.60
CA LEU A 41 -6.73 -4.06 -19.76
C LEU A 41 -6.55 -4.83 -18.43
N LEU A 42 -6.67 -4.14 -17.29
CA LEU A 42 -6.26 -4.70 -15.99
C LEU A 42 -7.08 -5.90 -15.52
N ALA A 43 -8.30 -6.05 -16.03
CA ALA A 43 -9.18 -7.19 -15.81
C ALA A 43 -9.09 -8.27 -16.91
N VAL A 44 -8.29 -8.04 -17.96
CA VAL A 44 -8.15 -8.92 -19.12
C VAL A 44 -6.94 -9.82 -18.93
N GLN A 45 -7.08 -11.12 -19.17
CA GLN A 45 -5.96 -12.05 -19.14
C GLN A 45 -4.99 -11.77 -20.28
N ARG A 46 -3.69 -11.96 -20.04
CA ARG A 46 -2.65 -11.79 -21.07
C ARG A 46 -2.86 -12.72 -22.26
N ALA A 47 -3.34 -13.95 -22.02
CA ALA A 47 -3.68 -14.87 -23.10
C ALA A 47 -4.76 -14.31 -24.03
N THR A 48 -5.75 -13.59 -23.49
CA THR A 48 -6.80 -12.93 -24.27
C THR A 48 -6.24 -11.81 -25.14
N THR A 49 -5.31 -11.00 -24.61
CA THR A 49 -4.68 -9.94 -25.41
C THR A 49 -3.85 -10.52 -26.56
N HIS A 50 -3.12 -11.62 -26.33
CA HIS A 50 -2.40 -12.33 -27.40
C HIS A 50 -3.35 -12.90 -28.45
N ALA A 51 -4.43 -13.55 -28.04
CA ALA A 51 -5.42 -14.10 -28.95
C ALA A 51 -6.07 -13.02 -29.82
N ALA A 52 -6.35 -11.83 -29.24
CA ALA A 52 -6.85 -10.69 -29.99
C ALA A 52 -5.84 -10.19 -31.04
N CYS A 53 -4.56 -10.07 -30.70
CA CYS A 53 -3.54 -9.70 -31.68
C CYS A 53 -3.47 -10.69 -32.85
N VAL A 54 -3.51 -11.99 -32.56
CA VAL A 54 -3.51 -13.03 -33.60
C VAL A 54 -4.76 -12.94 -34.49
N ALA A 55 -5.95 -12.75 -33.89
CA ALA A 55 -7.20 -12.64 -34.62
C ALA A 55 -7.23 -11.42 -35.56
N GLU A 56 -6.61 -10.32 -35.14
CA GLU A 56 -6.50 -9.07 -35.91
C GLU A 56 -5.28 -9.02 -36.83
N GLY A 57 -4.46 -10.09 -36.88
CA GLY A 57 -3.24 -10.13 -37.70
C GLY A 57 -2.17 -9.14 -37.27
N LEU A 58 -2.14 -8.76 -35.99
CA LEU A 58 -1.17 -7.85 -35.40
C LEU A 58 0.07 -8.61 -34.91
N GLU A 59 1.25 -8.15 -35.30
CA GLU A 59 2.53 -8.66 -34.79
C GLU A 59 3.05 -7.74 -33.66
N PRO A 60 2.92 -8.14 -32.39
CA PRO A 60 3.38 -7.32 -31.27
C PRO A 60 4.91 -7.35 -31.17
N TRP A 61 5.51 -6.21 -30.82
CA TRP A 61 6.93 -6.17 -30.49
C TRP A 61 7.23 -6.95 -29.21
N HIS A 62 8.21 -7.85 -29.28
CA HIS A 62 8.69 -8.64 -28.14
C HIS A 62 9.98 -8.04 -27.56
N ASP A 63 9.84 -7.18 -26.54
CA ASP A 63 11.00 -6.62 -25.83
C ASP A 63 11.86 -7.74 -25.21
N PRO A 64 13.17 -7.81 -25.49
CA PRO A 64 14.09 -8.79 -24.89
C PRO A 64 14.06 -8.83 -23.35
N HIS A 65 13.81 -7.70 -22.67
CA HIS A 65 13.76 -7.64 -21.20
C HIS A 65 12.59 -8.44 -20.63
N ASN A 66 11.53 -8.68 -21.41
CA ASN A 66 10.40 -9.52 -20.98
C ASN A 66 10.76 -10.99 -20.82
N ALA A 67 11.96 -11.40 -21.26
CA ALA A 67 12.47 -12.76 -21.14
C ALA A 67 13.63 -12.89 -20.15
N ASP A 68 14.14 -11.79 -19.60
CA ASP A 68 15.32 -11.80 -18.74
C ASP A 68 14.98 -12.20 -17.29
N ALA A 69 15.48 -13.37 -16.89
CA ALA A 69 15.27 -13.94 -15.56
C ALA A 69 15.97 -13.15 -14.43
N ALA A 70 16.83 -12.17 -14.74
CA ALA A 70 17.37 -11.25 -13.73
C ALA A 70 16.25 -10.44 -13.05
N TYR A 71 15.16 -10.16 -13.75
CA TYR A 71 14.02 -9.42 -13.22
C TYR A 71 13.06 -10.32 -12.43
N SER A 72 12.80 -9.96 -11.17
CA SER A 72 11.89 -10.72 -10.29
C SER A 72 10.51 -10.94 -10.88
N ARG A 73 10.02 -9.98 -11.66
CA ARG A 73 8.72 -10.06 -12.33
C ARG A 73 8.69 -11.15 -13.40
N VAL A 74 9.77 -11.33 -14.16
CA VAL A 74 9.91 -12.40 -15.16
C VAL A 74 9.94 -13.76 -14.47
N ARG A 75 10.68 -13.92 -13.37
CA ARG A 75 10.68 -15.16 -12.58
C ARG A 75 9.31 -15.50 -12.02
N VAL A 76 8.58 -14.51 -11.49
CA VAL A 76 7.21 -14.74 -11.01
C VAL A 76 6.30 -15.23 -12.14
N ARG A 77 6.39 -14.62 -13.32
CA ARG A 77 5.60 -14.99 -14.50
C ARG A 77 5.94 -16.37 -15.06
N ARG A 78 7.22 -16.70 -15.17
CA ARG A 78 7.70 -17.90 -15.89
C ARG A 78 7.85 -19.13 -14.99
N GLU A 79 8.06 -18.93 -13.70
CA GLU A 79 8.37 -20.02 -12.77
C GLU A 79 7.31 -20.12 -11.68
N VAL A 80 7.01 -19.03 -10.97
CA VAL A 80 6.17 -19.09 -9.76
C VAL A 80 4.70 -19.30 -10.10
N LEU A 81 4.09 -18.45 -10.93
CA LEU A 81 2.68 -18.58 -11.30
C LEU A 81 2.37 -19.94 -11.95
N PRO A 82 3.17 -20.45 -12.91
CA PRO A 82 2.93 -21.77 -13.48
C PRO A 82 3.01 -22.92 -12.46
N VAL A 83 3.92 -22.83 -11.47
CA VAL A 83 3.96 -23.81 -10.38
C VAL A 83 2.70 -23.72 -9.53
N LEU A 84 2.26 -22.52 -9.14
CA LEU A 84 1.03 -22.36 -8.35
C LEU A 84 -0.20 -22.90 -9.09
N GLU A 85 -0.35 -22.58 -10.38
CA GLU A 85 -1.45 -23.07 -11.22
C GLU A 85 -1.41 -24.60 -11.37
N ARG A 86 -0.23 -25.20 -11.50
CA ARG A 86 -0.07 -26.66 -11.62
C ARG A 86 -0.38 -27.38 -10.31
N GLU A 87 0.09 -26.88 -9.18
CA GLU A 87 -0.01 -27.57 -7.89
C GLU A 87 -1.32 -27.28 -7.15
N LEU A 88 -1.89 -26.08 -7.31
CA LEU A 88 -3.10 -25.64 -6.59
C LEU A 88 -4.35 -25.60 -7.48
N GLY A 89 -4.18 -25.79 -8.78
CA GLY A 89 -5.25 -25.78 -9.77
C GLY A 89 -5.36 -24.45 -10.53
N PRO A 90 -6.15 -24.45 -11.62
CA PRO A 90 -6.24 -23.30 -12.51
C PRO A 90 -6.93 -22.08 -11.86
N GLY A 91 -6.56 -20.88 -12.31
CA GLY A 91 -7.22 -19.63 -11.96
C GLY A 91 -6.59 -18.86 -10.79
N ILE A 92 -5.35 -19.19 -10.41
CA ILE A 92 -4.59 -18.48 -9.37
C ILE A 92 -4.43 -17.01 -9.72
N ALA A 93 -4.09 -16.68 -10.98
CA ALA A 93 -3.95 -15.28 -11.39
C ALA A 93 -5.25 -14.48 -11.16
N ALA A 94 -6.40 -15.05 -11.52
CA ALA A 94 -7.70 -14.42 -11.31
C ALA A 94 -8.07 -14.33 -9.82
N ALA A 95 -7.74 -15.35 -9.02
CA ALA A 95 -7.94 -15.32 -7.58
C ALA A 95 -7.12 -14.21 -6.91
N LEU A 96 -5.84 -14.08 -7.27
CA LEU A 96 -4.96 -13.01 -6.77
C LEU A 96 -5.48 -11.62 -7.17
N ALA A 97 -5.97 -11.46 -8.40
CA ALA A 97 -6.55 -10.21 -8.86
C ALA A 97 -7.82 -9.83 -8.07
N ARG A 98 -8.72 -10.78 -7.80
CA ARG A 98 -9.91 -10.58 -6.94
C ARG A 98 -9.56 -10.23 -5.49
N THR A 99 -8.52 -10.85 -4.94
CA THR A 99 -8.02 -10.51 -3.60
C THR A 99 -7.47 -9.08 -3.58
N ALA A 100 -6.72 -8.69 -4.61
CA ALA A 100 -6.21 -7.34 -4.72
C ALA A 100 -7.33 -6.30 -4.87
N GLU A 101 -8.42 -6.64 -5.57
CA GLU A 101 -9.60 -5.79 -5.71
C GLU A 101 -10.30 -5.54 -4.38
N GLN A 102 -10.63 -6.59 -3.62
CA GLN A 102 -11.22 -6.45 -2.28
C GLN A 102 -10.32 -5.64 -1.34
N LEU A 103 -9.01 -5.86 -1.38
CA LEU A 103 -8.07 -5.07 -0.59
C LEU A 103 -7.99 -3.61 -1.03
N ARG A 104 -8.21 -3.28 -2.31
CA ARG A 104 -8.33 -1.89 -2.75
C ARG A 104 -9.61 -1.26 -2.24
N GLU A 105 -10.74 -1.96 -2.31
CA GLU A 105 -12.02 -1.47 -1.77
C GLU A 105 -11.89 -1.14 -0.28
N ASP A 106 -11.27 -2.04 0.49
CA ASP A 106 -10.95 -1.81 1.90
C ASP A 106 -10.07 -0.58 2.10
N GLU A 107 -8.95 -0.47 1.39
CA GLU A 107 -8.03 0.66 1.54
C GLU A 107 -8.69 1.99 1.14
N THR A 108 -9.55 2.01 0.12
CA THR A 108 -10.34 3.19 -0.27
C THR A 108 -11.35 3.57 0.80
N ALA A 109 -12.10 2.60 1.35
CA ALA A 109 -13.05 2.85 2.42
C ALA A 109 -12.36 3.39 3.67
N PHE A 110 -11.23 2.79 4.06
CA PHE A 110 -10.44 3.29 5.19
C PHE A 110 -9.86 4.68 4.94
N ALA A 111 -9.41 4.98 3.72
CA ALA A 111 -8.90 6.31 3.39
C ALA A 111 -9.98 7.38 3.64
N GLY A 112 -11.19 7.20 3.13
CA GLY A 112 -12.30 8.13 3.36
C GLY A 112 -12.65 8.30 4.85
N MET A 113 -12.72 7.20 5.60
CA MET A 113 -12.95 7.26 7.05
C MET A 113 -11.85 8.00 7.82
N ILE A 114 -10.60 7.90 7.35
CA ILE A 114 -9.47 8.58 7.98
C ILE A 114 -9.51 10.06 7.66
N ASP A 115 -9.78 10.42 6.40
CA ASP A 115 -9.87 11.81 5.96
C ASP A 115 -10.94 12.57 6.78
N GLU A 116 -12.11 11.96 7.01
CA GLU A 116 -13.13 12.53 7.90
C GLU A 116 -12.66 12.61 9.36
N MET A 117 -12.02 11.56 9.85
CA MET A 117 -11.60 11.49 11.26
C MET A 117 -10.53 12.53 11.60
N ILE A 118 -9.57 12.78 10.71
CA ILE A 118 -8.44 13.68 11.01
C ILE A 118 -8.89 15.13 11.18
N GLU A 119 -9.97 15.55 10.52
CA GLU A 119 -10.54 16.90 10.65
C GLU A 119 -10.95 17.21 12.11
N ASP A 120 -11.40 16.19 12.85
CA ASP A 120 -11.87 16.33 14.23
C ASP A 120 -10.79 16.13 15.30
N ILE A 121 -9.70 15.41 14.98
CA ILE A 121 -8.76 14.91 16.00
C ILE A 121 -7.35 15.46 15.87
N VAL A 122 -7.02 16.08 14.73
CA VAL A 122 -5.72 16.69 14.46
C VAL A 122 -5.84 18.20 14.56
N GLU A 123 -5.06 18.78 15.47
CA GLU A 123 -5.01 20.23 15.70
C GLU A 123 -3.61 20.76 15.38
N PRO A 124 -3.49 21.99 14.84
CA PRO A 124 -2.20 22.68 14.73
C PRO A 124 -1.56 22.87 16.11
N SER A 125 -0.23 22.78 16.15
CA SER A 125 0.62 22.99 17.32
C SER A 125 1.75 23.94 16.96
N GLU A 126 2.36 24.64 17.93
CA GLU A 126 3.38 25.68 17.68
C GLU A 126 4.53 25.24 16.75
N ALA A 127 4.91 23.95 16.78
CA ALA A 127 5.99 23.38 15.98
C ALA A 127 5.57 22.16 15.13
N GLY A 128 4.26 21.99 14.87
CA GLY A 128 3.74 20.86 14.10
C GLY A 128 2.26 20.62 14.35
N ILE A 129 1.90 19.40 14.71
CA ILE A 129 0.51 19.00 14.96
C ILE A 129 0.37 18.26 16.30
N ALA A 130 -0.84 18.27 16.84
CA ALA A 130 -1.23 17.52 18.02
C ALA A 130 -2.45 16.65 17.71
N ILE A 131 -2.44 15.43 18.24
CA ILE A 131 -3.54 14.47 18.08
C ILE A 131 -4.04 14.03 19.45
N SER A 132 -5.36 14.02 19.65
CA SER A 132 -5.97 13.54 20.89
C SER A 132 -5.66 12.06 21.17
N VAL A 133 -5.00 11.78 22.30
CA VAL A 133 -4.73 10.41 22.78
C VAL A 133 -6.04 9.65 22.94
N ARG A 134 -7.06 10.28 23.53
CA ARG A 134 -8.35 9.65 23.77
C ARG A 134 -9.04 9.28 22.46
N ALA A 135 -9.01 10.17 21.47
CA ALA A 135 -9.60 9.91 20.15
C ALA A 135 -8.87 8.76 19.43
N LEU A 136 -7.53 8.76 19.42
CA LEU A 136 -6.76 7.65 18.85
C LEU A 136 -6.98 6.32 19.59
N ALA A 137 -7.09 6.37 20.93
CA ALA A 137 -7.29 5.18 21.76
C ALA A 137 -8.69 4.58 21.62
N ALA A 138 -9.71 5.39 21.33
CA ALA A 138 -11.08 4.93 21.12
C ALA A 138 -11.24 4.04 19.86
N ASN A 139 -10.27 4.09 18.95
CA ASN A 139 -10.30 3.36 17.70
C ASN A 139 -9.65 1.96 17.80
N PRO A 140 -10.11 0.96 17.04
CA PRO A 140 -9.41 -0.31 16.90
C PRO A 140 -7.98 -0.12 16.38
N ALA A 141 -7.10 -1.09 16.65
CA ALA A 141 -5.69 -1.03 16.27
C ALA A 141 -5.48 -0.79 14.76
N ALA A 142 -6.32 -1.39 13.91
CA ALA A 142 -6.24 -1.21 12.45
C ALA A 142 -6.43 0.26 12.04
N LEU A 143 -7.46 0.93 12.58
CA LEU A 143 -7.77 2.31 12.24
C LEU A 143 -6.75 3.28 12.86
N ARG A 144 -6.44 3.12 14.15
CA ARG A 144 -5.40 3.93 14.84
C ARG A 144 -4.07 3.90 14.10
N GLN A 145 -3.61 2.72 13.68
CA GLN A 145 -2.35 2.57 12.95
C GLN A 145 -2.40 3.23 11.57
N ARG A 146 -3.55 3.22 10.89
CA ARG A 146 -3.71 3.90 9.61
C ARG A 146 -3.74 5.42 9.75
N VAL A 147 -4.45 5.95 10.76
CA VAL A 147 -4.43 7.39 11.09
C VAL A 147 -3.00 7.87 11.35
N ILE A 148 -2.25 7.15 12.19
CA ILE A 148 -0.84 7.48 12.47
C ILE A 148 -0.02 7.54 11.17
N ARG A 149 -0.13 6.54 10.30
CA ARG A 149 0.60 6.53 9.02
C ARG A 149 0.14 7.63 8.07
N HIS A 150 -1.16 7.90 8.01
CA HIS A 150 -1.72 8.94 7.16
C HIS A 150 -1.12 10.28 7.55
N VAL A 151 -1.20 10.63 8.83
CA VAL A 151 -0.72 11.91 9.36
C VAL A 151 0.80 12.07 9.19
N LEU A 152 1.58 11.00 9.43
CA LEU A 152 3.03 11.04 9.17
C LEU A 152 3.36 11.26 7.69
N ALA A 153 2.54 10.72 6.79
CA ALA A 153 2.74 10.87 5.36
C ALA A 153 2.27 12.23 4.83
N SER A 154 1.10 12.72 5.27
CA SER A 154 0.51 13.98 4.80
C SER A 154 1.27 15.20 5.31
N GLU A 155 1.61 15.23 6.60
CA GLU A 155 2.21 16.40 7.24
C GLU A 155 3.74 16.43 7.17
N PHE A 156 4.37 15.25 7.13
CA PHE A 156 5.84 15.13 7.24
C PHE A 156 6.49 14.38 6.06
N GLY A 157 5.71 13.91 5.09
CA GLY A 157 6.24 13.13 3.96
C GLY A 157 6.84 11.78 4.36
N LEU A 158 6.59 11.30 5.60
CA LEU A 158 7.20 10.09 6.12
C LEU A 158 6.31 8.86 5.86
N SER A 159 6.79 7.96 5.00
CA SER A 159 6.21 6.61 4.86
C SER A 159 6.69 5.71 6.00
N ALA A 160 5.94 5.70 7.10
CA ALA A 160 6.30 4.95 8.30
C ALA A 160 6.18 3.43 8.12
N THR A 161 7.23 2.71 8.52
CA THR A 161 7.22 1.24 8.62
C THR A 161 6.23 0.76 9.67
N ARG A 162 5.90 -0.54 9.64
CA ARG A 162 5.07 -1.15 10.68
C ARG A 162 5.66 -0.95 12.08
N LEU A 163 6.97 -1.15 12.24
CA LEU A 163 7.64 -0.98 13.53
C LEU A 163 7.50 0.47 14.04
N GLN A 164 7.83 1.46 13.21
CA GLN A 164 7.69 2.87 13.56
C GLN A 164 6.24 3.23 13.90
N THR A 165 5.27 2.71 13.15
CA THR A 165 3.85 2.92 13.44
C THR A 165 3.46 2.37 14.82
N LEU A 166 3.94 1.18 15.18
CA LEU A 166 3.64 0.56 16.47
C LEU A 166 4.30 1.29 17.63
N GLU A 167 5.53 1.81 17.45
CA GLU A 167 6.19 2.64 18.46
C GLU A 167 5.40 3.92 18.74
N VAL A 168 4.93 4.63 17.70
CA VAL A 168 4.04 5.78 17.90
C VAL A 168 2.72 5.36 18.58
N ALA A 169 2.13 4.23 18.19
CA ALA A 169 0.89 3.73 18.80
C ALA A 169 1.06 3.34 20.27
N ARG A 170 2.28 2.96 20.72
CA ARG A 170 2.58 2.67 22.14
C ARG A 170 2.45 3.92 23.01
N LEU A 171 2.77 5.12 22.49
CA LEU A 171 2.56 6.38 23.22
C LEU A 171 1.07 6.60 23.56
N VAL A 172 0.16 6.04 22.76
CA VAL A 172 -1.28 6.12 23.00
C VAL A 172 -1.76 5.02 23.96
N THR A 173 -1.34 3.77 23.72
CA THR A 173 -2.00 2.58 24.29
C THR A 173 -1.26 1.87 25.43
N ASP A 174 0.05 2.05 25.55
CA ASP A 174 0.88 1.42 26.58
C ASP A 174 1.80 2.46 27.23
N TRP A 175 1.28 3.65 27.51
CA TRP A 175 2.07 4.74 28.07
C TRP A 175 2.40 4.52 29.55
N ARG A 176 3.68 4.63 29.89
CA ARG A 176 4.23 4.48 31.25
C ARG A 176 5.30 5.55 31.56
N GLY A 177 5.34 6.62 30.79
CA GLY A 177 6.37 7.67 30.89
C GLY A 177 7.54 7.51 29.91
N GLN A 178 7.30 6.93 28.73
CA GLN A 178 8.32 6.81 27.69
C GLN A 178 8.83 8.19 27.23
N GLY A 179 10.06 8.25 26.73
CA GLY A 179 10.58 9.47 26.11
C GLY A 179 9.96 9.78 24.74
N PRO A 180 10.36 10.90 24.11
CA PRO A 180 10.07 11.16 22.70
C PRO A 180 10.66 10.06 21.79
N ILE A 181 10.00 9.83 20.66
CA ILE A 181 10.41 8.91 19.60
C ILE A 181 10.92 9.75 18.43
N ASP A 182 12.16 9.53 18.03
CA ASP A 182 12.75 10.14 16.84
C ASP A 182 12.53 9.23 15.63
N LEU A 183 11.79 9.74 14.65
CA LEU A 183 11.61 9.15 13.32
C LEU A 183 12.35 10.01 12.29
N PRO A 184 12.60 9.51 11.06
CA PRO A 184 13.23 10.33 10.03
C PRO A 184 12.44 11.62 9.77
N GLY A 185 13.02 12.78 10.10
CA GLY A 185 12.43 14.10 9.88
C GLY A 185 11.32 14.52 10.85
N VAL A 186 10.90 13.66 11.80
CA VAL A 186 9.80 13.96 12.72
C VAL A 186 10.05 13.38 14.11
N ARG A 187 9.84 14.20 15.14
CA ARG A 187 9.86 13.79 16.54
C ARG A 187 8.44 13.66 17.05
N VAL A 188 8.13 12.52 17.66
CA VAL A 188 6.79 12.22 18.20
C VAL A 188 6.87 12.04 19.70
N ARG A 189 6.03 12.73 20.47
CA ARG A 189 6.00 12.62 21.92
C ARG A 189 4.59 12.67 22.45
N ARG A 190 4.37 12.11 23.63
CA ARG A 190 3.15 12.34 24.39
C ARG A 190 3.33 13.50 25.36
N ASP A 191 2.35 14.40 25.37
CA ASP A 191 2.25 15.54 26.26
C ASP A 191 0.84 15.54 26.88
N GLY A 192 0.74 14.95 28.08
CA GLY A 192 -0.55 14.73 28.76
C GLY A 192 -1.52 13.88 27.94
N LEU A 193 -2.58 14.52 27.43
CA LEU A 193 -3.65 13.92 26.64
C LEU A 193 -3.47 14.08 25.12
N LEU A 194 -2.34 14.64 24.68
CA LEU A 194 -2.02 14.87 23.28
C LEU A 194 -0.78 14.06 22.86
N VAL A 195 -0.78 13.56 21.64
CA VAL A 195 0.42 13.11 20.93
C VAL A 195 0.85 14.26 20.02
N ARG A 196 2.02 14.84 20.27
CA ARG A 196 2.59 15.90 19.46
C ARG A 196 3.57 15.32 18.46
N LEU A 197 3.45 15.76 17.21
CA LEU A 197 4.37 15.45 16.12
C LEU A 197 4.95 16.77 15.63
N GLU A 198 6.28 16.87 15.65
CA GLU A 198 7.00 18.10 15.35
C GLU A 198 8.12 17.76 14.36
N ALA A 199 8.41 18.66 13.41
CA ALA A 199 9.54 18.46 12.50
C ALA A 199 10.83 18.36 13.32
N ALA A 200 11.64 17.33 13.06
CA ALA A 200 12.91 17.21 13.76
C ALA A 200 13.80 18.39 13.38
N SER A 201 14.29 19.15 14.37
CA SER A 201 15.29 20.19 14.14
C SER A 201 16.50 19.55 13.46
N ALA A 202 16.95 20.11 12.34
CA ALA A 202 18.18 19.67 11.70
C ALA A 202 19.34 19.76 12.72
N PRO A 203 20.22 18.74 12.79
CA PRO A 203 21.41 18.80 13.64
C PRO A 203 22.35 19.95 13.25
#